data_AF-A0A2P4PJB4-F1
#
_entry.id   AF-A0A2P4PJB4-F1
#
_cell.length_a   1.000
_cell.length_b   1.000
_cell.length_c   1.000
_cell.angle_alpha   90.00
_cell.angle_beta   90.00
_cell.angle_gamma   90.00
#
_symmetry.space_group_name_H-M   'P 1'
#
loop_
_entity.id
_entity.type
_entity.pdbx_description
1 polymer ?
#
loop_
_entity_poly.entity_id
_entity_poly.type
_entity_poly.pdbx_seq_one_letter_code
_entity_poly.pdbx_strand_id
1 'polypeptide(L)'
;MPDVDSNLNWNNSCIMVMSMGNFLSRSQGGSVVNALLATGLYKIRALTRNPNSDKAKALKAKGVDEVVKCDLSNKEDIKNALSGADIAWILIIGVNPGEEERQGKLIADAAKEVGFNWLIYSFLPDSTTESDGKYPAIINLSGISAPFVDKGNEVEPIVAKIIEEGPAKWNGKKVPVAAESVGLKHLADVLTKVTGKTHKIRTLNDDDIKEFSFIDTDELKQMHKWFIDYGLFGKDNELKDISIAKKLHPKIKSFEQYAIETYPKA
;
A
#
# COMPACT_ATOMS: atom_id res chain seq x y z
N MET A 1 19.41 -0.38 13.06
CA MET A 1 19.50 1.02 12.59
C MET A 1 19.86 1.85 13.81
N PRO A 2 20.71 2.89 13.68
CA PRO A 2 20.98 3.79 14.80
C PRO A 2 19.67 4.44 15.27
N ASP A 3 19.61 4.79 16.55
CA ASP A 3 18.44 5.44 17.15
C ASP A 3 18.15 6.76 16.42
N VAL A 4 16.97 6.84 15.80
CA VAL A 4 16.50 8.06 15.13
C VAL A 4 16.22 9.11 16.20
N ASP A 5 16.83 10.28 16.09
CA ASP A 5 16.71 11.35 17.09
C ASP A 5 15.24 11.75 17.27
N SER A 6 14.73 11.49 18.48
CA SER A 6 13.32 11.62 18.85
C SER A 6 12.85 13.08 19.03
N ASN A 7 13.76 14.04 18.93
CA ASN A 7 13.48 15.47 19.11
C ASN A 7 13.46 16.29 17.80
N LEU A 8 13.62 15.66 16.63
CA LEU A 8 13.57 16.37 15.35
C LEU A 8 12.12 16.73 14.98
N ASN A 9 11.88 18.03 14.77
CA ASN A 9 10.71 18.52 14.06
C ASN A 9 10.89 18.24 12.57
N TRP A 10 10.10 17.32 12.01
CA TRP A 10 10.19 16.89 10.60
C TRP A 10 9.55 17.89 9.63
N ASN A 11 9.14 19.07 10.08
CA ASN A 11 8.73 20.15 9.20
C ASN A 11 9.89 20.54 8.28
N ASN A 12 9.59 20.72 6.99
CA ASN A 12 10.52 20.92 5.87
C ASN A 12 11.39 19.71 5.51
N SER A 13 11.18 18.54 6.13
CA SER A 13 11.84 17.31 5.69
C SER A 13 11.49 16.97 4.25
N CYS A 14 12.47 16.40 3.55
CA CYS A 14 12.27 15.89 2.20
C CYS A 14 11.70 14.48 2.28
N ILE A 15 10.44 14.33 1.87
CA ILE A 15 9.76 13.04 1.81
C ILE A 15 9.86 12.50 0.39
N MET A 16 10.52 11.36 0.28
CA MET A 16 10.56 10.57 -0.93
C MET A 16 9.32 9.67 -1.00
N VAL A 17 8.50 9.83 -2.04
CA VAL A 17 7.32 8.97 -2.27
C VAL A 17 7.56 8.12 -3.51
N MET A 18 7.40 6.80 -3.34
CA MET A 18 7.67 5.82 -4.38
C MET A 18 6.53 4.81 -4.50
N SER A 19 6.01 4.66 -5.73
CA SER A 19 5.03 3.62 -6.09
C SER A 19 5.35 3.14 -7.51
N MET A 20 5.97 1.97 -7.65
CA MET A 20 6.38 1.43 -8.95
C MET A 20 5.66 0.12 -9.29
N GLY A 21 4.96 0.10 -10.42
CA GLY A 21 4.28 -1.07 -11.00
C GLY A 21 3.67 -0.76 -12.37
N ASN A 22 3.54 -1.75 -13.25
CA ASN A 22 2.77 -1.67 -14.48
C ASN A 22 1.40 -2.32 -14.25
N PHE A 23 0.32 -1.59 -14.54
CA PHE A 23 -1.08 -2.02 -14.45
C PHE A 23 -1.70 -2.09 -13.02
N LEU A 24 -2.92 -1.56 -12.92
CA LEU A 24 -3.86 -1.57 -11.77
C LEU A 24 -3.52 -0.81 -10.47
N SER A 25 -2.50 0.05 -10.45
CA SER A 25 -2.38 1.09 -9.41
C SER A 25 -2.66 2.48 -10.01
N ARG A 26 -3.83 3.02 -9.68
CA ARG A 26 -4.27 4.36 -10.08
C ARG A 26 -4.37 5.29 -8.87
N SER A 27 -3.47 5.38 -7.89
CA SER A 27 -2.10 4.89 -7.65
C SER A 27 -1.79 5.40 -6.23
N GLN A 28 -1.63 4.53 -5.23
CA GLN A 28 -1.45 4.97 -3.83
C GLN A 28 -0.35 6.03 -3.70
N GLY A 29 0.76 5.91 -4.43
CA GLY A 29 1.82 6.92 -4.42
C GLY A 29 1.38 8.32 -4.89
N GLY A 30 0.52 8.41 -5.91
CA GLY A 30 0.00 9.71 -6.37
C GLY A 30 -0.96 10.36 -5.39
N SER A 31 -1.70 9.56 -4.62
CA SER A 31 -2.59 10.05 -3.57
C SER A 31 -1.80 10.44 -2.32
N VAL A 32 -0.79 9.66 -1.92
CA VAL A 32 0.15 10.01 -0.83
C VAL A 32 0.84 11.35 -1.13
N VAL A 33 1.30 11.56 -2.37
CA VAL A 33 1.84 12.85 -2.80
C VAL A 33 0.82 13.97 -2.59
N ASN A 34 -0.44 13.81 -3.03
CA ASN A 34 -1.44 14.87 -2.85
C ASN A 34 -1.72 15.14 -1.36
N ALA A 35 -1.81 14.10 -0.53
CA ALA A 35 -2.06 14.22 0.90
C ALA A 35 -0.92 14.97 1.61
N LEU A 36 0.33 14.64 1.28
CA LEU A 36 1.50 15.33 1.82
C LEU A 36 1.64 16.77 1.31
N LEU A 37 1.33 17.03 0.04
CA LEU A 37 1.30 18.40 -0.49
C LEU A 37 0.23 19.24 0.20
N ALA A 38 -0.92 18.66 0.53
CA ALA A 38 -2.02 19.37 1.20
C ALA A 38 -1.68 19.81 2.62
N THR A 39 -0.68 19.22 3.28
CA THR A 39 -0.22 19.69 4.60
C THR A 39 0.60 20.97 4.49
N GLY A 40 1.30 21.17 3.36
CA GLY A 40 2.24 22.29 3.17
C GLY A 40 3.48 22.21 4.08
N LEU A 41 3.72 21.08 4.74
CA LEU A 41 4.79 20.94 5.74
C LEU A 41 6.08 20.33 5.17
N TYR A 42 6.04 19.71 4.00
CA TYR A 42 7.12 18.84 3.52
C TYR A 42 7.53 19.19 2.09
N LYS A 43 8.81 18.96 1.80
CA LYS A 43 9.30 18.93 0.41
C LYS A 43 9.06 17.53 -0.15
N ILE A 44 8.51 17.43 -1.36
CA ILE A 44 8.15 16.14 -1.94
C ILE A 44 9.06 15.80 -3.10
N ARG A 45 9.72 14.64 -3.00
CA ARG A 45 10.46 14.01 -4.08
C ARG A 45 9.70 12.77 -4.57
N ALA A 46 9.21 12.81 -5.81
CA ALA A 46 8.59 11.65 -6.44
C ALA A 46 9.60 10.88 -7.30
N LEU A 47 9.62 9.55 -7.19
CA LEU A 47 10.47 8.71 -8.04
C LEU A 47 9.70 8.13 -9.23
N THR A 48 10.36 8.07 -10.39
CA THR A 48 9.81 7.46 -11.60
C THR A 48 10.92 6.92 -12.48
N ARG A 49 10.63 5.91 -13.33
CA ARG A 49 11.56 5.46 -14.37
C ARG A 49 11.69 6.49 -15.50
N ASN A 50 10.68 7.34 -15.67
CA ASN A 50 10.63 8.35 -16.73
C ASN A 50 10.11 9.72 -16.20
N PRO A 51 11.03 10.63 -15.80
CA PRO A 51 10.70 11.99 -15.35
C PRO A 51 10.07 12.88 -16.43
N ASN A 52 10.18 12.51 -17.71
CA ASN A 52 9.65 13.28 -18.83
C ASN A 52 8.23 12.85 -19.25
N SER A 53 7.66 11.84 -18.59
CA SER A 53 6.29 11.38 -18.84
C SER A 53 5.25 12.44 -18.44
N ASP A 54 4.06 12.39 -19.05
CA ASP A 54 2.99 13.35 -18.74
C ASP A 54 2.54 13.24 -17.28
N LYS A 55 2.58 12.04 -16.69
CA LYS A 55 2.33 11.83 -15.26
C LYS A 55 3.35 12.56 -14.38
N ALA A 56 4.64 12.49 -14.73
CA ALA A 56 5.70 13.17 -14.00
C ALA A 56 5.57 14.71 -14.12
N LYS A 57 5.25 15.22 -15.31
CA LYS A 57 4.97 16.64 -15.52
C LYS A 57 3.74 17.10 -14.73
N ALA A 58 2.69 16.29 -14.67
CA ALA A 58 1.50 16.59 -13.86
C ALA A 58 1.82 16.65 -12.36
N LEU A 59 2.71 15.80 -11.85
CA LEU A 59 3.18 15.87 -10.46
C LEU A 59 3.91 17.19 -10.18
N LYS A 60 4.83 17.60 -11.07
CA LYS A 60 5.49 18.92 -10.97
C LYS A 60 4.48 20.07 -10.96
N ALA A 61 3.49 20.04 -11.86
CA ALA A 61 2.45 21.07 -11.95
C ALA A 61 1.58 21.15 -10.68
N LYS A 62 1.49 20.06 -9.91
CA LYS A 62 0.78 20.00 -8.62
C LYS A 62 1.57 20.54 -7.43
N GLY A 63 2.84 20.90 -7.62
CA GLY A 63 3.69 21.43 -6.54
C GLY A 63 4.69 20.45 -5.96
N VAL A 64 4.91 19.27 -6.58
CA VAL A 64 6.02 18.39 -6.20
C VAL A 64 7.37 19.09 -6.47
N ASP A 65 8.20 19.20 -5.44
CA ASP A 65 9.50 19.87 -5.51
C ASP A 65 10.45 19.19 -6.50
N GLU A 66 10.50 17.86 -6.51
CA GLU A 66 11.43 17.07 -7.31
C GLU A 66 10.79 15.82 -7.92
N VAL A 67 11.10 15.55 -9.20
CA VAL A 67 10.75 14.27 -9.83
C VAL A 67 12.05 13.67 -10.35
N VAL A 68 12.47 12.57 -9.73
CA VAL A 68 13.81 12.00 -9.91
C VAL A 68 13.69 10.66 -10.63
N LYS A 69 14.63 10.43 -11.56
CA LYS A 69 14.75 9.13 -12.23
C LYS A 69 15.28 8.12 -11.21
N CYS A 70 14.60 6.99 -11.07
CA CYS A 70 15.10 5.87 -10.29
C CYS A 70 14.68 4.54 -10.93
N ASP A 71 15.62 3.64 -11.13
CA ASP A 71 15.36 2.24 -11.44
C ASP A 71 15.67 1.37 -10.22
N LEU A 72 14.67 0.65 -9.70
CA LEU A 72 14.82 -0.22 -8.52
C LEU A 72 15.64 -1.48 -8.80
N SER A 73 16.01 -1.74 -10.05
CA SER A 73 17.02 -2.73 -10.39
C SER A 73 18.44 -2.22 -10.20
N ASN A 74 18.65 -0.91 -10.08
CA ASN A 74 19.97 -0.28 -9.94
C ASN A 74 20.17 0.30 -8.54
N LYS A 75 21.11 -0.28 -7.78
CA LYS A 75 21.44 0.15 -6.42
C LYS A 75 21.95 1.60 -6.34
N GLU A 76 22.69 2.06 -7.36
CA GLU A 76 23.23 3.41 -7.36
C GLU A 76 22.13 4.45 -7.61
N ASP A 77 21.15 4.15 -8.47
CA ASP A 77 19.96 4.99 -8.64
C ASP A 77 19.20 5.14 -7.31
N ILE A 78 19.05 4.04 -6.55
CA ILE A 78 18.40 4.06 -5.23
C ILE A 78 19.19 4.93 -4.25
N LYS A 79 20.52 4.77 -4.17
CA LYS A 79 21.37 5.60 -3.29
C LYS A 79 21.25 7.09 -3.63
N ASN A 80 21.28 7.42 -4.92
CA ASN A 80 21.11 8.79 -5.39
C ASN A 80 19.73 9.34 -5.04
N ALA A 81 18.67 8.52 -5.15
CA ALA A 81 17.32 8.91 -4.79
C ALA A 81 17.15 9.16 -3.28
N LEU A 82 17.82 8.36 -2.44
CA LEU A 82 17.81 8.51 -0.98
C LEU A 82 18.63 9.71 -0.49
N SER A 83 19.65 10.13 -1.24
CA SER A 83 20.54 11.22 -0.84
C SER A 83 19.78 12.55 -0.65
N GLY A 84 19.89 13.15 0.54
CA GLY A 84 19.20 14.40 0.89
C GLY A 84 17.69 14.27 1.11
N ALA A 85 17.15 13.06 1.16
CA ALA A 85 15.81 12.79 1.68
C ALA A 85 15.90 12.32 3.15
N ASP A 86 14.86 12.61 3.92
CA ASP A 86 14.79 12.28 5.35
C ASP A 86 13.89 11.09 5.62
N ILE A 87 12.79 10.99 4.86
CA ILE A 87 11.76 9.96 5.02
C ILE A 87 11.48 9.38 3.64
N ALA A 88 11.33 8.06 3.56
CA ALA A 88 10.89 7.40 2.33
C ALA A 88 9.64 6.56 2.60
N TRP A 89 8.56 6.85 1.87
CA TRP A 89 7.43 5.94 1.74
C TRP A 89 7.59 5.10 0.47
N ILE A 90 7.58 3.78 0.65
CA ILE A 90 7.91 2.81 -0.38
C ILE A 90 6.76 1.82 -0.54
N LEU A 91 6.24 1.74 -1.75
CA LEU A 91 5.40 0.64 -2.23
C LEU A 91 6.06 0.04 -3.47
N ILE A 92 6.40 -1.24 -3.38
CA ILE A 92 6.95 -2.03 -4.49
C ILE A 92 5.84 -2.94 -5.00
N ILE A 93 5.67 -2.97 -6.32
CA ILE A 93 4.80 -3.95 -6.98
C ILE A 93 5.69 -4.72 -7.93
N GLY A 94 6.11 -5.93 -7.52
CA GLY A 94 6.89 -6.82 -8.38
C GLY A 94 6.10 -7.20 -9.62
N VAL A 95 6.71 -7.14 -10.79
CA VAL A 95 6.08 -7.61 -12.04
C VAL A 95 6.29 -9.12 -12.20
N ASN A 96 7.37 -9.64 -11.63
CA ASN A 96 7.74 -11.05 -11.66
C ASN A 96 7.93 -11.62 -10.25
N PRO A 97 7.80 -12.95 -10.08
CA PRO A 97 8.08 -13.61 -8.80
C PRO A 97 9.48 -13.27 -8.28
N GLY A 98 9.58 -12.94 -6.99
CA GLY A 98 10.83 -12.58 -6.32
C GLY A 98 11.39 -11.20 -6.67
N GLU A 99 10.80 -10.47 -7.63
CA GLU A 99 11.28 -9.13 -7.99
C GLU A 99 11.03 -8.11 -6.87
N GLU A 100 9.86 -8.17 -6.22
CA GLU A 100 9.51 -7.32 -5.08
C GLU A 100 10.53 -7.50 -3.93
N GLU A 101 10.78 -8.76 -3.55
CA GLU A 101 11.74 -9.10 -2.49
C GLU A 101 13.16 -8.61 -2.84
N ARG A 102 13.60 -8.84 -4.08
CA ARG A 102 14.92 -8.39 -4.55
C ARG A 102 15.05 -6.87 -4.47
N GLN A 103 14.04 -6.14 -4.94
CA GLN A 103 14.03 -4.67 -4.92
C GLN A 103 13.97 -4.14 -3.48
N GLY A 104 13.15 -4.74 -2.62
CA GLY A 104 13.05 -4.40 -1.20
C GLY A 104 14.36 -4.56 -0.46
N LYS A 105 15.07 -5.69 -0.68
CA LYS A 105 16.43 -5.92 -0.14
C LYS A 105 17.42 -4.88 -0.65
N LEU A 106 17.41 -4.57 -1.95
CA LEU A 106 18.29 -3.54 -2.51
C LEU A 106 18.09 -2.18 -1.86
N ILE A 107 16.84 -1.79 -1.61
CA ILE A 107 16.52 -0.51 -0.96
C ILE A 107 16.97 -0.52 0.50
N ALA A 108 16.73 -1.60 1.25
CA ALA A 108 17.19 -1.72 2.63
C ALA A 108 18.72 -1.63 2.74
N ASP A 109 19.44 -2.31 1.84
CA ASP A 109 20.91 -2.26 1.78
C ASP A 109 21.40 -0.85 1.43
N ALA A 110 20.83 -0.22 0.40
CA ALA A 110 21.18 1.14 0.01
C ALA A 110 20.91 2.15 1.13
N ALA A 111 19.76 2.05 1.80
CA ALA A 111 19.40 2.88 2.93
C ALA A 111 20.38 2.74 4.11
N LYS A 112 20.80 1.50 4.40
CA LYS A 112 21.81 1.24 5.42
C LYS A 112 23.17 1.84 5.05
N GLU A 113 23.58 1.74 3.79
CA GLU A 113 24.86 2.27 3.31
C GLU A 113 24.92 3.81 3.37
N VAL A 114 23.83 4.49 3.05
CA VAL A 114 23.79 5.97 3.06
C VAL A 114 23.41 6.54 4.44
N GLY A 115 23.14 5.70 5.43
CA GLY A 115 22.71 6.12 6.77
C GLY A 115 21.33 6.79 6.76
N PHE A 116 20.40 6.29 5.94
CA PHE A 116 19.06 6.87 5.78
C PHE A 116 18.25 6.82 7.07
N ASN A 117 17.53 7.90 7.38
CA ASN A 117 16.89 8.08 8.68
C ASN A 117 15.67 7.16 8.87
N TRP A 118 14.69 7.20 7.97
CA TRP A 118 13.43 6.48 8.21
C TRP A 118 12.72 5.98 6.94
N LEU A 119 12.49 4.68 6.89
CA LEU A 119 11.72 4.00 5.85
C LEU A 119 10.33 3.61 6.37
N ILE A 120 9.30 3.95 5.60
CA ILE A 120 7.93 3.45 5.75
C ILE A 120 7.65 2.54 4.56
N TYR A 121 7.57 1.24 4.82
CA TYR A 121 7.39 0.22 3.80
C TYR A 121 5.96 -0.33 3.82
N SER A 122 5.26 -0.26 2.69
CA SER A 122 3.95 -0.88 2.52
C SER A 122 4.13 -2.34 2.10
N PHE A 123 3.67 -3.28 2.91
CA PHE A 123 3.86 -4.72 2.70
C PHE A 123 2.61 -5.54 3.05
N LEU A 124 2.63 -6.81 2.66
CA LEU A 124 1.67 -7.82 3.08
C LEU A 124 2.41 -9.05 3.65
N PRO A 125 1.73 -9.88 4.46
CA PRO A 125 2.30 -11.13 4.97
C PRO A 125 2.83 -12.02 3.84
N ASP A 126 3.98 -12.66 4.08
CA ASP A 126 4.48 -13.73 3.21
C ASP A 126 3.69 -15.00 3.52
N SER A 127 2.74 -15.33 2.65
CA SER A 127 1.89 -16.49 2.82
C SER A 127 2.65 -17.81 2.82
N THR A 128 3.78 -17.90 2.10
CA THR A 128 4.58 -19.12 2.03
C THR A 128 5.22 -19.40 3.38
N THR A 129 5.91 -18.40 3.92
CA THR A 129 6.58 -18.50 5.22
C THR A 129 5.56 -18.67 6.34
N GLU A 130 4.51 -17.86 6.37
CA GLU A 130 3.54 -17.90 7.45
C GLU A 130 2.66 -19.13 7.43
N SER A 131 2.46 -19.78 6.28
CA SER A 131 1.68 -21.02 6.20
C SER A 131 2.53 -22.29 6.25
N ASP A 132 3.82 -22.17 6.60
CA ASP A 132 4.76 -23.30 6.65
C ASP A 132 4.83 -24.05 5.30
N GLY A 133 4.76 -23.29 4.19
CA GLY A 133 4.81 -23.79 2.82
C GLY A 133 3.47 -24.24 2.22
N LYS A 134 2.34 -24.07 2.93
CA LYS A 134 1.01 -24.51 2.45
C LYS A 134 0.48 -23.69 1.27
N TYR A 135 0.85 -22.41 1.17
CA TYR A 135 0.37 -21.49 0.12
C TYR A 135 1.51 -20.78 -0.64
N PRO A 136 2.31 -21.53 -1.44
CA PRO A 136 3.48 -20.98 -2.14
C PRO A 136 3.18 -20.26 -3.46
N ALA A 137 1.98 -20.42 -4.03
CA ALA A 137 1.63 -19.82 -5.33
C ALA A 137 1.05 -18.41 -5.20
N ILE A 138 0.91 -17.89 -3.98
CA ILE A 138 0.50 -16.51 -3.76
C ILE A 138 1.75 -15.64 -3.91
N ILE A 139 1.87 -14.99 -5.06
CA ILE A 139 3.08 -14.25 -5.44
C ILE A 139 2.86 -12.75 -5.23
N ASN A 140 1.61 -12.27 -5.32
CA ASN A 140 1.35 -10.84 -5.28
C ASN A 140 -0.01 -10.47 -4.65
N LEU A 141 -0.12 -10.57 -3.32
CA LEU A 141 -1.30 -10.03 -2.62
C LEU A 141 -1.40 -8.49 -2.77
N SER A 142 -0.30 -7.80 -3.08
CA SER A 142 -0.26 -6.32 -3.13
C SER A 142 -1.11 -5.73 -4.27
N GLY A 143 -1.34 -6.51 -5.33
CA GLY A 143 -2.19 -6.14 -6.46
C GLY A 143 -3.69 -6.29 -6.19
N ILE A 144 -4.08 -7.15 -5.24
CA ILE A 144 -5.46 -7.59 -5.06
C ILE A 144 -6.06 -6.92 -3.82
N SER A 145 -7.15 -6.19 -4.03
CA SER A 145 -7.89 -5.54 -2.96
C SER A 145 -8.64 -6.59 -2.14
N ALA A 146 -8.33 -6.72 -0.85
CA ALA A 146 -9.09 -7.49 0.11
C ALA A 146 -9.21 -6.71 1.44
N PRO A 147 -10.21 -7.04 2.26
CA PRO A 147 -11.52 -6.37 2.32
C PRO A 147 -11.39 -4.86 2.63
N PHE A 148 -11.86 -4.06 1.66
CA PHE A 148 -12.26 -2.64 1.74
C PHE A 148 -11.26 -1.67 2.36
N VAL A 149 -10.11 -1.59 1.68
CA VAL A 149 -9.42 -0.31 1.55
C VAL A 149 -9.87 0.35 0.25
N ASP A 150 -10.55 1.48 0.30
CA ASP A 150 -10.77 2.36 -0.86
C ASP A 150 -9.39 2.83 -1.36
N LYS A 151 -8.97 2.33 -2.53
CA LYS A 151 -7.62 2.43 -3.11
C LYS A 151 -7.18 3.87 -3.48
N GLY A 152 -7.78 4.90 -2.90
CA GLY A 152 -7.35 6.29 -3.08
C GLY A 152 -7.62 7.26 -1.93
N ASN A 153 -8.19 6.83 -0.80
CA ASN A 153 -8.63 7.76 0.26
C ASN A 153 -8.22 7.40 1.70
N GLU A 154 -7.69 6.20 1.94
CA GLU A 154 -7.62 5.63 3.30
C GLU A 154 -6.21 5.31 3.76
N VAL A 155 -5.31 4.92 2.85
CA VAL A 155 -3.90 4.65 3.16
C VAL A 155 -3.16 5.96 3.41
N GLU A 156 -3.51 6.99 2.65
CA GLU A 156 -2.77 8.24 2.54
C GLU A 156 -2.89 9.11 3.79
N PRO A 157 -4.10 9.29 4.38
CA PRO A 157 -4.22 9.99 5.65
C PRO A 157 -3.50 9.25 6.80
N ILE A 158 -3.48 7.92 6.76
CA ILE A 158 -2.77 7.10 7.76
C ILE A 158 -1.25 7.31 7.63
N VAL A 159 -0.70 7.21 6.41
CA VAL A 159 0.73 7.45 6.15
C VAL A 159 1.12 8.87 6.54
N ALA A 160 0.32 9.87 6.16
CA ALA A 160 0.57 11.26 6.54
C ALA A 160 0.56 11.43 8.07
N LYS A 161 -0.35 10.77 8.79
CA LYS A 161 -0.42 10.82 10.25
C LYS A 161 0.76 10.11 10.91
N ILE A 162 1.19 8.97 10.37
CA ILE A 162 2.40 8.27 10.83
C ILE A 162 3.62 9.18 10.71
N ILE A 163 3.77 9.84 9.56
CA ILE A 163 4.87 10.78 9.30
C ILE A 163 4.82 11.96 10.27
N GLU A 164 3.64 12.54 10.48
CA GLU A 164 3.42 13.66 11.41
C GLU A 164 3.79 13.29 12.86
N GLU A 165 3.41 12.09 13.31
CA GLU A 165 3.72 11.61 14.66
C GLU A 165 5.16 11.11 14.83
N GLY A 166 5.86 10.88 13.71
CA GLY A 166 7.30 10.68 13.65
C GLY A 166 7.81 9.29 14.08
N PRO A 167 9.10 9.03 13.84
CA PRO A 167 9.73 7.74 14.09
C PRO A 167 9.84 7.38 15.57
N ALA A 168 9.86 8.36 16.48
CA ALA A 168 9.88 8.09 17.93
C ALA A 168 8.70 7.21 18.39
N LYS A 169 7.55 7.34 17.72
CA LYS A 169 6.35 6.55 18.01
C LYS A 169 6.25 5.30 17.12
N TRP A 170 6.66 5.40 15.86
CA TRP A 170 6.35 4.40 14.82
C TRP A 170 7.51 3.53 14.38
N ASN A 171 8.75 3.82 14.77
CA ASN A 171 9.90 3.01 14.36
C ASN A 171 9.76 1.56 14.87
N GLY A 172 9.94 0.59 13.97
CA GLY A 172 9.76 -0.83 14.24
C GLY A 172 8.32 -1.29 14.45
N LYS A 173 7.31 -0.42 14.32
CA LYS A 173 5.89 -0.78 14.45
C LYS A 173 5.29 -1.22 13.12
N LYS A 174 4.38 -2.17 13.18
CA LYS A 174 3.50 -2.55 12.06
C LYS A 174 2.13 -1.91 12.27
N VAL A 175 1.53 -1.38 11.21
CA VAL A 175 0.23 -0.72 11.27
C VAL A 175 -0.72 -1.39 10.28
N PRO A 176 -1.77 -2.09 10.74
CA PRO A 176 -2.78 -2.62 9.84
C PRO A 176 -3.58 -1.47 9.23
N VAL A 177 -3.70 -1.47 7.91
CA VAL A 177 -4.53 -0.51 7.17
C VAL A 177 -5.75 -1.24 6.63
N ALA A 178 -6.85 -1.20 7.40
CA ALA A 178 -8.15 -1.71 7.00
C ALA A 178 -9.25 -0.92 7.71
N ALA A 179 -10.30 -0.56 6.97
CA ALA A 179 -11.46 0.14 7.53
C ALA A 179 -12.34 -0.78 8.39
N GLU A 180 -12.53 -2.01 7.91
CA GLU A 180 -13.40 -3.00 8.52
C GLU A 180 -12.99 -4.42 8.11
N SER A 181 -13.34 -5.40 8.96
CA SER A 181 -13.19 -6.83 8.68
C SER A 181 -14.57 -7.45 8.65
N VAL A 182 -15.14 -7.56 7.45
CA VAL A 182 -16.52 -8.04 7.24
C VAL A 182 -16.55 -9.25 6.31
N GLY A 183 -17.50 -10.15 6.55
CA GLY A 183 -17.69 -11.35 5.72
C GLY A 183 -18.45 -11.08 4.42
N LEU A 184 -18.33 -11.98 3.44
CA LEU A 184 -18.99 -11.85 2.13
C LEU A 184 -20.50 -11.61 2.21
N LYS A 185 -21.18 -12.22 3.19
CA LYS A 185 -22.61 -12.01 3.43
C LYS A 185 -22.94 -10.54 3.70
N HIS A 186 -22.17 -9.91 4.58
CA HIS A 186 -22.38 -8.49 4.90
C HIS A 186 -22.22 -7.62 3.66
N LEU A 187 -21.25 -7.93 2.80
CA LEU A 187 -21.05 -7.21 1.55
C LEU A 187 -22.23 -7.33 0.60
N ALA A 188 -22.73 -8.56 0.41
CA ALA A 188 -23.89 -8.79 -0.43
C ALA A 188 -25.14 -8.08 0.11
N ASP A 189 -25.32 -8.05 1.44
CA ASP A 189 -26.42 -7.35 2.10
C ASP A 189 -26.31 -5.82 1.88
N VAL A 190 -25.12 -5.23 2.08
CA VAL A 190 -24.85 -3.81 1.85
C VAL A 190 -25.06 -3.43 0.37
N LEU A 191 -24.49 -4.18 -0.56
CA LEU A 191 -24.69 -3.96 -1.99
C LEU A 191 -26.16 -4.07 -2.38
N THR A 192 -26.88 -5.04 -1.82
CA THR A 192 -28.32 -5.19 -2.06
C THR A 192 -29.11 -3.97 -1.56
N LYS A 193 -28.81 -3.51 -0.34
CA LYS A 193 -29.42 -2.31 0.26
C LYS A 193 -29.14 -1.06 -0.56
N VAL A 194 -27.88 -0.85 -0.94
CA VAL A 194 -27.41 0.36 -1.62
C VAL A 194 -27.90 0.42 -3.05
N THR A 195 -27.79 -0.67 -3.81
CA THR A 195 -28.14 -0.68 -5.25
C THR A 195 -29.61 -0.96 -5.52
N GLY A 196 -30.34 -1.53 -4.56
CA GLY A 196 -31.70 -2.05 -4.76
C GLY A 196 -31.77 -3.36 -5.56
N LYS A 197 -30.63 -3.96 -5.96
CA LYS A 197 -30.57 -5.22 -6.70
C LYS A 197 -30.21 -6.37 -5.77
N THR A 198 -30.86 -7.52 -5.91
CA THR A 198 -30.51 -8.72 -5.14
C THR A 198 -29.12 -9.23 -5.53
N HIS A 199 -28.16 -9.15 -4.61
CA HIS A 199 -26.83 -9.75 -4.77
C HIS A 199 -26.81 -11.12 -4.07
N LYS A 200 -26.42 -12.16 -4.81
CA LYS A 200 -26.27 -13.52 -4.27
C LYS A 200 -24.81 -13.92 -4.26
N ILE A 201 -24.40 -14.52 -3.16
CA ILE A 201 -23.09 -15.16 -3.06
C ILE A 201 -23.22 -16.54 -3.68
N ARG A 202 -22.31 -16.88 -4.59
CA ARG A 202 -22.18 -18.21 -5.16
C ARG A 202 -20.73 -18.66 -5.08
N THR A 203 -20.53 -19.96 -4.93
CA THR A 203 -19.21 -20.56 -5.12
C THR A 203 -18.83 -20.49 -6.60
N LEU A 204 -17.60 -20.08 -6.88
CA LEU A 204 -17.05 -20.08 -8.23
C LEU A 204 -16.56 -21.49 -8.58
N ASN A 205 -16.81 -21.91 -9.82
CA ASN A 205 -16.23 -23.11 -10.41
C ASN A 205 -14.98 -22.77 -11.24
N ASP A 206 -14.32 -23.78 -11.80
CA ASP A 206 -13.10 -23.59 -12.59
C ASP A 206 -13.32 -22.76 -13.88
N ASP A 207 -14.52 -22.78 -14.46
CA ASP A 207 -14.84 -21.97 -15.63
C ASP A 207 -15.04 -20.50 -15.26
N ASP A 208 -15.66 -20.21 -14.11
CA ASP A 208 -15.80 -18.85 -13.58
C ASP A 208 -14.43 -18.23 -13.28
N ILE A 209 -13.46 -19.03 -12.81
CA ILE A 209 -12.11 -18.56 -12.51
C ILE A 209 -11.39 -18.08 -13.78
N LYS A 210 -11.70 -18.65 -14.95
CA LYS A 210 -11.10 -18.20 -16.23
C LYS A 210 -11.47 -16.76 -16.59
N GLU A 211 -12.56 -16.23 -16.05
CA GLU A 211 -12.93 -14.81 -16.22
C GLU A 211 -11.91 -13.87 -15.55
N PHE A 212 -11.13 -14.36 -14.58
CA PHE A 212 -10.05 -13.64 -13.91
C PHE A 212 -8.71 -13.89 -14.59
N SER A 213 -8.64 -13.74 -15.91
CA SER A 213 -7.42 -14.05 -16.71
C SER A 213 -6.18 -13.21 -16.38
N PHE A 214 -6.30 -12.25 -15.46
CA PHE A 214 -5.22 -11.39 -14.98
C PHE A 214 -4.50 -11.96 -13.75
N ILE A 215 -5.02 -13.02 -13.13
CA ILE A 215 -4.40 -13.73 -12.00
C ILE A 215 -4.30 -15.22 -12.36
N ASP A 216 -3.23 -15.87 -11.91
CA ASP A 216 -3.11 -17.32 -12.06
C ASP A 216 -4.21 -18.05 -11.26
N THR A 217 -4.72 -19.16 -11.82
CA THR A 217 -5.81 -19.92 -11.21
C THR A 217 -5.40 -20.55 -9.88
N ASP A 218 -4.17 -21.05 -9.77
CA ASP A 218 -3.67 -21.65 -8.54
C ASP A 218 -3.38 -20.57 -7.49
N GLU A 219 -2.88 -19.41 -7.91
CA GLU A 219 -2.75 -18.22 -7.06
C GLU A 219 -4.11 -17.81 -6.47
N LEU A 220 -5.16 -17.69 -7.30
CA LEU A 220 -6.50 -17.31 -6.84
C LEU A 220 -7.08 -18.33 -5.84
N LYS A 221 -6.93 -19.62 -6.14
CA LYS A 221 -7.40 -20.71 -5.26
C LYS A 221 -6.67 -20.72 -3.92
N GLN A 222 -5.36 -20.55 -3.92
CA GLN A 222 -4.57 -20.51 -2.69
C GLN A 222 -4.87 -19.24 -1.88
N MET A 223 -5.01 -18.08 -2.53
CA MET A 223 -5.38 -16.83 -1.86
C MET A 223 -6.73 -16.94 -1.14
N HIS A 224 -7.74 -17.55 -1.76
CA HIS A 224 -9.02 -17.78 -1.10
C HIS A 224 -8.88 -18.63 0.16
N LYS A 225 -8.11 -19.71 0.09
CA LYS A 225 -7.83 -20.58 1.24
C LYS A 225 -7.02 -19.87 2.32
N TRP A 226 -6.04 -19.06 1.94
CA TRP A 226 -5.27 -18.21 2.86
C TRP A 226 -6.18 -17.27 3.65
N PHE A 227 -7.10 -16.57 2.98
CA PHE A 227 -8.02 -15.66 3.69
C PHE A 227 -8.96 -16.38 4.65
N ILE A 228 -9.35 -17.62 4.36
CA ILE A 228 -10.14 -18.45 5.29
C ILE A 228 -9.32 -18.86 6.51
N ASP A 229 -8.09 -19.31 6.29
CA ASP A 229 -7.25 -19.91 7.35
C ASP A 229 -6.56 -18.85 8.22
N TYR A 230 -6.14 -17.73 7.63
CA TYR A 230 -5.28 -16.73 8.26
C TYR A 230 -5.82 -15.29 8.19
N GLY A 231 -6.81 -15.02 7.32
CA GLY A 231 -7.29 -13.66 7.08
C GLY A 231 -6.28 -12.79 6.31
N LEU A 232 -6.55 -11.48 6.22
CA LEU A 232 -5.70 -10.55 5.45
C LEU A 232 -4.31 -10.36 6.07
N PHE A 233 -4.25 -10.27 7.40
CA PHE A 233 -3.03 -9.92 8.14
C PHE A 233 -2.21 -11.11 8.62
N GLY A 234 -2.59 -12.34 8.23
CA GLY A 234 -1.81 -13.53 8.55
C GLY A 234 -1.87 -13.92 10.03
N LYS A 235 -0.80 -14.56 10.50
CA LYS A 235 -0.66 -15.04 11.89
C LYS A 235 -0.33 -13.92 12.89
N ASP A 236 0.08 -12.74 12.40
CA ASP A 236 0.56 -11.63 13.25
C ASP A 236 -0.58 -11.06 14.11
N ASN A 237 -0.48 -11.25 15.44
CA ASN A 237 -1.48 -10.75 16.38
C ASN A 237 -1.44 -9.23 16.54
N GLU A 238 -0.31 -8.56 16.27
CA GLU A 238 -0.20 -7.09 16.35
C GLU A 238 -1.03 -6.41 15.24
N LEU A 239 -1.22 -7.09 14.12
CA LEU A 239 -1.99 -6.59 12.98
C LEU A 239 -3.51 -6.88 13.06
N LYS A 240 -3.96 -7.58 14.10
CA LYS A 240 -5.40 -7.90 14.27
C LYS A 240 -6.22 -6.73 14.80
N ASP A 241 -5.60 -5.77 15.49
CA ASP A 241 -6.29 -4.56 15.95
C ASP A 241 -6.37 -3.51 14.85
N ILE A 242 -7.36 -3.66 13.96
CA ILE A 242 -7.65 -2.67 12.91
C ILE A 242 -8.20 -1.34 13.46
N SER A 243 -8.49 -1.22 14.76
CA SER A 243 -8.98 0.04 15.35
C SER A 243 -7.95 1.17 15.26
N ILE A 244 -6.67 0.83 15.15
CA ILE A 244 -5.60 1.82 14.96
C ILE A 244 -5.74 2.58 13.65
N ALA A 245 -6.22 1.95 12.57
CA ALA A 245 -6.50 2.61 11.30
C ALA A 245 -7.55 3.73 11.48
N LYS A 246 -8.61 3.46 12.26
CA LYS A 246 -9.62 4.47 12.62
C LYS A 246 -9.08 5.58 13.52
N LYS A 247 -8.14 5.28 14.42
CA LYS A 247 -7.49 6.30 15.25
C LYS A 247 -6.63 7.25 14.41
N LEU A 248 -5.89 6.69 13.44
CA LEU A 248 -5.01 7.44 12.54
C LEU A 248 -5.78 8.19 11.44
N HIS A 249 -6.89 7.60 10.99
CA HIS A 249 -7.80 8.20 10.03
C HIS A 249 -9.26 8.08 10.49
N PRO A 250 -9.74 8.99 11.36
CA PRO A 250 -11.11 8.93 11.89
C PRO A 250 -12.22 9.05 10.83
N LYS A 251 -11.86 9.48 9.61
CA LYS A 251 -12.77 9.61 8.47
C LYS A 251 -12.72 8.40 7.51
N ILE A 252 -11.99 7.33 7.88
CA ILE A 252 -11.93 6.10 7.09
C ILE A 252 -13.35 5.57 6.85
N LYS A 253 -13.68 5.27 5.60
CA LYS A 253 -15.05 4.95 5.20
C LYS A 253 -15.37 3.49 5.52
N SER A 254 -16.58 3.23 6.01
CA SER A 254 -17.10 1.86 6.00
C SER A 254 -17.38 1.40 4.56
N PHE A 255 -17.50 0.09 4.35
CA PHE A 255 -17.89 -0.42 3.04
C PHE A 255 -19.24 0.12 2.58
N GLU A 256 -20.18 0.33 3.51
CA GLU A 256 -21.48 0.92 3.19
C GLU A 256 -21.34 2.36 2.69
N GLN A 257 -20.51 3.18 3.32
CA GLN A 257 -20.26 4.55 2.87
C GLN A 257 -19.61 4.56 1.49
N TYR A 258 -18.59 3.72 1.28
CA TYR A 258 -17.98 3.53 -0.03
C TYR A 258 -19.01 3.09 -1.09
N ALA A 259 -19.86 2.12 -0.75
CA ALA A 259 -20.85 1.58 -1.67
C ALA A 259 -21.89 2.64 -2.07
N ILE A 260 -22.35 3.48 -1.14
CA ILE A 260 -23.31 4.56 -1.40
C ILE A 260 -22.76 5.55 -2.42
N GLU A 261 -21.49 5.92 -2.29
CA GLU A 261 -20.84 6.88 -3.19
C GLU A 261 -20.51 6.27 -4.56
N THR A 262 -20.17 4.98 -4.59
CA THR A 262 -19.68 4.30 -5.80
C THR A 262 -20.81 3.72 -6.65
N TYR A 263 -21.86 3.20 -6.01
CA TYR A 263 -22.96 2.48 -6.64
C TYR A 263 -24.30 3.18 -6.36
N PRO A 264 -24.54 4.38 -6.90
CA PRO A 264 -25.78 5.10 -6.67
C PRO A 264 -26.98 4.25 -7.10
N LYS A 265 -28.11 4.42 -6.41
CA LYS A 265 -29.37 3.77 -6.77
C LYS A 265 -29.73 4.14 -8.21
N ALA A 266 -30.00 3.12 -9.02
CA ALA A 266 -30.61 3.28 -10.33
C ALA A 266 -32.01 3.88 -10.21
#